data_AF-A0A1Z3HSZ5-F1
#
_entry.id   AF-A0A1Z3HSZ5-F1
#
_cell.length_a   1.000
_cell.length_b   1.000
_cell.length_c   1.000
_cell.angle_alpha   90.00
_cell.angle_beta   90.00
_cell.angle_gamma   90.00
#
_symmetry.space_group_name_H-M   'P 1'
#
loop_
_entity.id
_entity.type
_entity.pdbx_description
1 polymer ?
#
loop_
_entity_poly.entity_id
_entity_poly.type
_entity_poly.pdbx_seq_one_letter_code
_entity_poly.pdbx_strand_id
1 'polypeptide(L)'
;MLLPFEGMGVDTLWELRLPKAANRFDFSTIADVLFTIEYTALDSFDYRQQVIQELGDRFSGDRAFSFRNDFADQWYDLNNPDCTATPMAVRFELQRSDFPPNLDNLKIQHVLLYFVRKDGETFEVPVGHLHFTEQNGIGKLGGGAQSIDGIISTRRGNAGSWLAMLGKSPFGEWELAFSDAPGVIVLPNGLRVRELFEQELIEDILFVVTFKGATPEWPT
;
A
#
# COMPACT_ATOMS: atom_id res chain seq x y z
N MET A 1 10.12 -3.14 30.07
CA MET A 1 10.48 -4.44 29.45
C MET A 1 9.21 -4.84 28.72
N LEU A 2 9.16 -4.71 27.40
CA LEU A 2 7.95 -5.01 26.62
C LEU A 2 7.63 -6.50 26.77
N LEU A 3 6.42 -6.81 27.24
CA LEU A 3 5.92 -8.18 27.30
C LEU A 3 5.42 -8.59 25.92
N PRO A 4 5.53 -9.88 25.56
CA PRO A 4 5.05 -10.36 24.27
C PRO A 4 3.53 -10.17 24.14
N PHE A 5 3.08 -9.86 22.92
CA PHE A 5 1.67 -9.83 22.43
C PHE A 5 0.83 -8.55 22.59
N GLU A 6 1.42 -7.39 22.88
CA GLU A 6 0.67 -6.13 22.84
C GLU A 6 0.34 -5.67 21.40
N GLY A 7 -0.93 -5.33 21.18
CA GLY A 7 -1.39 -4.54 20.03
C GLY A 7 -1.87 -5.27 18.78
N MET A 8 -1.63 -6.57 18.60
CA MET A 8 -1.93 -7.27 17.32
C MET A 8 -2.63 -8.63 17.45
N GLY A 9 -2.97 -9.09 18.65
CA GLY A 9 -3.28 -10.52 18.85
C GLY A 9 -2.04 -11.39 18.65
N VAL A 10 -2.16 -12.69 18.88
CA VAL A 10 -1.03 -13.62 18.75
C VAL A 10 -0.78 -13.89 17.26
N ASP A 11 0.29 -13.33 16.70
CA ASP A 11 0.93 -13.79 15.47
C ASP A 11 2.33 -14.28 15.80
N THR A 12 2.57 -15.59 15.67
CA THR A 12 3.84 -16.23 16.08
C THR A 12 4.30 -17.26 15.07
N LEU A 13 5.61 -17.27 14.83
CA LEU A 13 6.31 -18.30 14.07
C LEU A 13 7.08 -19.22 15.03
N TRP A 14 6.84 -20.53 14.94
CA TRP A 14 7.53 -21.53 15.75
C TRP A 14 8.42 -22.40 14.87
N GLU A 15 9.70 -22.51 15.23
CA GLU A 15 10.65 -23.38 14.53
C GLU A 15 11.22 -24.41 15.51
N LEU A 16 10.95 -25.70 15.26
CA LEU A 16 11.54 -26.80 16.03
C LEU A 16 12.76 -27.34 15.30
N ARG A 17 13.96 -27.14 15.87
CA ARG A 17 15.21 -27.70 15.33
C ARG A 17 15.70 -28.87 16.19
N LEU A 18 15.85 -30.04 15.57
CA LEU A 18 16.41 -31.25 16.19
C LEU A 18 17.75 -31.62 15.53
N PRO A 19 18.86 -30.92 15.85
CA PRO A 19 20.15 -31.24 15.28
C PRO A 19 20.60 -32.64 15.74
N LYS A 20 20.96 -33.51 14.79
CA LYS A 20 21.38 -34.90 15.05
C LYS A 20 22.56 -35.02 16.02
N ALA A 21 23.46 -34.02 16.04
CA ALA A 21 24.60 -33.99 16.96
C ALA A 21 24.18 -33.96 18.45
N ALA A 22 23.01 -33.39 18.76
CA ALA A 22 22.47 -33.28 20.12
C ALA A 22 21.36 -34.30 20.43
N ASN A 23 20.92 -35.07 19.45
CA ASN A 23 19.77 -35.98 19.56
C ASN A 23 20.18 -37.39 19.11
N ARG A 24 20.52 -38.25 20.06
CA ARG A 24 21.07 -39.59 19.81
C ARG A 24 19.99 -40.66 19.82
N PHE A 25 18.97 -40.48 18.99
CA PHE A 25 17.94 -41.49 18.72
C PHE A 25 17.69 -41.56 17.21
N ASP A 26 17.07 -42.64 16.76
CA ASP A 26 16.77 -42.83 15.34
C ASP A 26 15.58 -41.96 14.93
N PHE A 27 15.80 -41.03 14.00
CA PHE A 27 14.75 -40.11 13.56
C PHE A 27 13.69 -40.83 12.72
N SER A 28 14.03 -41.98 12.12
CA SER A 28 13.06 -42.78 11.35
C SER A 28 11.99 -43.43 12.23
N THR A 29 12.16 -43.41 13.56
CA THR A 29 11.18 -43.92 14.52
C THR A 29 10.23 -42.84 15.04
N ILE A 30 10.36 -41.58 14.60
CA ILE A 30 9.39 -40.52 14.93
C ILE A 30 8.15 -40.75 14.06
N ALA A 31 7.05 -41.19 14.68
CA ALA A 31 5.77 -41.38 14.00
C ALA A 31 4.96 -40.08 13.90
N ASP A 32 4.91 -39.29 14.97
CA ASP A 32 4.18 -38.02 15.07
C ASP A 32 4.88 -37.04 16.02
N VAL A 33 4.63 -35.74 15.83
CA VAL A 33 5.05 -34.65 16.73
C VAL A 33 3.82 -33.89 17.20
N LEU A 34 3.50 -33.98 18.50
CA LEU A 34 2.43 -33.20 19.11
C LEU A 34 3.03 -31.97 19.81
N PHE A 35 2.61 -30.79 19.38
CA PHE A 35 2.95 -29.52 20.02
C PHE A 35 1.69 -28.89 20.61
N THR A 36 1.58 -28.87 21.93
CA THR A 36 0.43 -28.30 22.66
C THR A 36 0.85 -26.98 23.30
N ILE A 37 0.16 -25.90 22.95
CA ILE A 37 0.31 -24.61 23.61
C ILE A 37 -0.82 -24.46 24.62
N GLU A 38 -0.48 -24.52 25.90
CA GLU A 38 -1.36 -24.07 26.98
C GLU A 38 -0.97 -22.63 27.32
N TYR A 39 -1.85 -21.68 27.01
CA TYR A 39 -1.65 -20.29 27.39
C TYR A 39 -2.71 -19.88 28.41
N THR A 40 -2.26 -19.15 29.43
CA THR A 40 -3.14 -18.49 30.39
C THR A 40 -3.03 -17.00 30.15
N ALA A 41 -4.07 -16.41 29.56
CA ALA A 41 -4.23 -14.95 29.60
C ALA A 41 -4.74 -14.58 31.00
N LEU A 42 -3.83 -14.20 31.90
CA LEU A 42 -4.21 -13.70 33.21
C LEU A 42 -4.73 -12.28 33.04
N ASP A 43 -6.03 -12.07 33.31
CA ASP A 43 -6.60 -10.73 33.37
C ASP A 43 -5.99 -9.96 34.53
N SER A 44 -5.51 -8.76 34.25
CA SER A 44 -4.96 -7.83 35.23
C SER A 44 -5.48 -6.44 34.90
N PHE A 45 -6.30 -5.90 35.79
CA PHE A 45 -6.87 -4.57 35.63
C PHE A 45 -5.78 -3.49 35.60
N ASP A 46 -4.79 -3.58 36.49
CA ASP A 46 -3.69 -2.62 36.55
C ASP A 46 -2.82 -2.67 35.30
N TYR A 47 -2.51 -3.88 34.82
CA TYR A 47 -1.74 -4.04 33.58
C TYR A 47 -2.53 -3.53 32.38
N ARG A 48 -3.83 -3.84 32.28
CA ARG A 48 -4.71 -3.29 31.24
C ARG A 48 -4.65 -1.76 31.20
N GLN A 49 -4.71 -1.09 32.36
CA GLN A 49 -4.63 0.37 32.41
C GLN A 49 -3.25 0.91 31.98
N GLN A 50 -2.17 0.20 32.33
CA GLN A 50 -0.81 0.54 31.85
C GLN A 50 -0.71 0.42 30.32
N VAL A 51 -1.18 -0.69 29.75
CA VAL A 51 -1.17 -0.91 28.29
C VAL A 51 -2.03 0.13 27.56
N ILE A 52 -3.22 0.45 28.08
CA ILE A 52 -4.08 1.50 27.51
C ILE A 52 -3.37 2.86 27.50
N GLN A 53 -2.65 3.20 28.57
CA GLN A 53 -1.88 4.44 28.63
C GLN A 53 -0.69 4.46 27.66
N GLU A 54 -0.07 3.30 27.39
CA GLU A 54 1.07 3.17 26.49
C GLU A 54 0.68 3.13 25.00
N LEU A 55 -0.46 2.52 24.65
CA LEU A 55 -0.91 2.40 23.25
C LEU A 55 -1.26 3.74 22.61
N GLY A 56 -1.72 4.72 23.41
CA GLY A 56 -2.16 6.02 22.92
C GLY A 56 -3.36 5.92 21.96
N ASP A 57 -3.67 7.01 21.27
CA ASP A 57 -4.79 7.11 20.33
C ASP A 57 -4.34 7.22 18.86
N ARG A 58 -3.03 7.15 18.58
CA ARG A 58 -2.50 7.46 17.25
C ARG A 58 -2.29 6.20 16.44
N PHE A 59 -2.97 6.12 15.29
CA PHE A 59 -2.80 5.04 14.33
C PHE A 59 -2.03 5.52 13.10
N SER A 60 -1.22 4.62 12.51
CA SER A 60 -0.60 4.79 11.19
C SER A 60 -0.62 3.45 10.46
N GLY A 61 -0.98 3.46 9.18
CA GLY A 61 -1.04 2.25 8.36
C GLY A 61 -1.01 2.55 6.87
N ASP A 62 -0.85 1.50 6.07
CA ASP A 62 -0.85 1.56 4.62
C ASP A 62 -2.14 0.96 4.06
N ARG A 63 -2.80 1.66 3.13
CA ARG A 63 -3.91 1.13 2.33
C ARG A 63 -3.47 1.08 0.87
N ALA A 64 -3.38 -0.13 0.33
CA ALA A 64 -3.04 -0.40 -1.06
C ALA A 64 -4.31 -0.68 -1.88
N PHE A 65 -4.34 -0.14 -3.09
CA PHE A 65 -5.36 -0.36 -4.12
C PHE A 65 -4.67 -0.87 -5.37
N SER A 66 -5.10 -2.04 -5.86
CA SER A 66 -4.67 -2.63 -7.12
C SER A 66 -5.54 -2.06 -8.23
N PHE A 67 -4.95 -1.42 -9.24
CA PHE A 67 -5.74 -0.95 -10.38
C PHE A 67 -6.39 -2.13 -11.11
N ARG A 68 -5.66 -3.24 -11.26
CA ARG A 68 -6.21 -4.43 -11.93
C ARG A 68 -7.46 -4.98 -11.23
N ASN A 69 -7.52 -4.95 -9.90
CA ASN A 69 -8.59 -5.60 -9.13
C ASN A 69 -9.63 -4.62 -8.56
N ASP A 70 -9.19 -3.52 -7.97
CA ASP A 70 -10.04 -2.54 -7.29
C ASP A 70 -10.59 -1.47 -8.26
N PHE A 71 -9.88 -1.19 -9.36
CA PHE A 71 -10.24 -0.17 -10.37
C PHE A 71 -10.29 -0.77 -11.78
N ALA A 72 -11.02 -1.88 -11.94
CA ALA A 72 -11.02 -2.68 -13.17
C ALA A 72 -11.41 -1.91 -14.44
N ASP A 73 -12.35 -0.96 -14.35
CA ASP A 73 -12.74 -0.11 -15.46
C ASP A 73 -11.60 0.83 -15.88
N GLN A 74 -10.93 1.46 -14.91
CA GLN A 74 -9.76 2.31 -15.15
C GLN A 74 -8.59 1.48 -15.71
N TRP A 75 -8.40 0.26 -15.22
CA TRP A 75 -7.41 -0.65 -15.77
C TRP A 75 -7.72 -0.99 -17.24
N TYR A 76 -8.99 -1.28 -17.55
CA TYR A 76 -9.42 -1.52 -18.93
C TYR A 76 -9.17 -0.31 -19.83
N ASP A 77 -9.51 0.90 -19.38
CA ASP A 77 -9.30 2.15 -20.11
C ASP A 77 -7.82 2.42 -20.42
N LEU A 78 -6.92 2.13 -19.48
CA LEU A 78 -5.47 2.26 -19.69
C LEU A 78 -4.91 1.24 -20.70
N ASN A 79 -5.50 0.04 -20.78
CA ASN A 79 -5.12 -1.00 -21.75
C ASN A 79 -5.79 -0.83 -23.11
N ASN A 80 -6.83 0.02 -23.21
CA ASN A 80 -7.58 0.28 -24.44
C ASN A 80 -7.71 1.81 -24.68
N PRO A 81 -6.60 2.56 -24.73
CA PRO A 81 -6.64 4.03 -24.72
C PRO A 81 -7.36 4.63 -25.94
N ASP A 82 -7.40 3.92 -27.07
CA ASP A 82 -8.09 4.37 -28.28
C ASP A 82 -9.62 4.21 -28.20
N CYS A 83 -10.13 3.52 -27.17
CA CYS A 83 -11.55 3.36 -26.90
C CYS A 83 -12.11 4.43 -25.93
N THR A 84 -11.29 5.38 -25.49
CA THR A 84 -11.68 6.39 -24.48
C THR A 84 -11.56 7.82 -25.03
N ALA A 85 -12.34 8.75 -24.45
CA ALA A 85 -12.27 10.17 -24.83
C ALA A 85 -11.06 10.90 -24.24
N THR A 86 -10.43 10.33 -23.21
CA THR A 86 -9.23 10.87 -22.54
C THR A 86 -8.16 9.78 -22.48
N PRO A 87 -7.47 9.50 -23.61
CA PRO A 87 -6.46 8.45 -23.67
C PRO A 87 -5.43 8.60 -22.56
N MET A 88 -5.06 7.46 -21.95
CA MET A 88 -4.03 7.38 -20.91
C MET A 88 -4.30 8.22 -19.65
N ALA A 89 -5.56 8.61 -19.38
CA ALA A 89 -5.95 9.31 -18.17
C ALA A 89 -7.19 8.66 -17.54
N VAL A 90 -7.11 8.35 -16.25
CA VAL A 90 -8.18 7.67 -15.51
C VAL A 90 -8.46 8.37 -14.18
N ARG A 91 -9.73 8.34 -13.78
CA ARG A 91 -10.21 8.91 -12.52
C ARG A 91 -10.80 7.85 -11.63
N PHE A 92 -10.53 7.98 -10.34
CA PHE A 92 -11.06 7.11 -9.29
C PHE A 92 -11.29 7.94 -8.02
N GLU A 93 -12.20 7.49 -7.16
CA GLU A 93 -12.53 8.18 -5.92
C GLU A 93 -12.12 7.31 -4.73
N LEU A 94 -11.53 7.94 -3.71
CA LEU A 94 -11.37 7.30 -2.41
C LEU A 94 -12.44 7.83 -1.45
N GLN A 95 -13.10 6.91 -0.77
CA GLN A 95 -14.18 7.17 0.17
C GLN A 95 -13.84 6.63 1.56
N ARG A 96 -14.66 6.98 2.55
CA ARG A 96 -14.43 6.55 3.94
C ARG A 96 -14.45 5.03 4.10
N SER A 97 -15.31 4.34 3.36
CA SER A 97 -15.48 2.89 3.37
C SER A 97 -14.24 2.14 2.92
N ASP A 98 -13.33 2.79 2.20
CA ASP A 98 -12.10 2.17 1.70
C ASP A 98 -11.02 2.04 2.76
N PHE A 99 -11.22 2.67 3.92
CA PHE A 99 -10.28 2.69 5.04
C PHE A 99 -10.86 1.98 6.26
N PRO A 100 -10.01 1.50 7.19
CA PRO A 100 -10.49 0.83 8.39
C PRO A 100 -11.52 1.67 9.16
N PRO A 101 -12.56 1.02 9.72
CA PRO A 101 -13.54 1.70 10.57
C PRO A 101 -12.90 2.17 11.87
N ASN A 102 -13.62 3.00 12.65
CA ASN A 102 -13.21 3.45 13.98
C ASN A 102 -11.86 4.19 14.03
N LEU A 103 -11.58 4.97 12.99
CA LEU A 103 -10.45 5.88 12.97
C LEU A 103 -10.98 7.26 12.61
N ASP A 104 -10.68 8.28 13.38
CA ASP A 104 -11.09 9.65 13.10
C ASP A 104 -9.93 10.46 12.53
N ASN A 105 -10.27 11.59 11.89
CA ASN A 105 -9.31 12.56 11.37
C ASN A 105 -8.21 11.92 10.50
N LEU A 106 -8.60 11.08 9.53
CA LEU A 106 -7.66 10.44 8.62
C LEU A 106 -6.91 11.48 7.82
N LYS A 107 -5.58 11.36 7.78
CA LYS A 107 -4.70 12.23 7.02
C LYS A 107 -3.66 11.43 6.25
N ILE A 108 -3.42 11.81 5.01
CA ILE A 108 -2.34 11.28 4.18
C ILE A 108 -1.00 11.59 4.85
N GLN A 109 -0.20 10.57 5.11
CA GLN A 109 1.21 10.70 5.50
C GLN A 109 2.13 10.53 4.31
N HIS A 110 1.84 9.58 3.43
CA HIS A 110 2.62 9.32 2.22
C HIS A 110 1.74 8.78 1.10
N VAL A 111 2.21 8.98 -0.13
CA VAL A 111 1.58 8.48 -1.35
C VAL A 111 2.63 7.73 -2.14
N LEU A 112 2.25 6.59 -2.72
CA LEU A 112 3.11 5.76 -3.53
C LEU A 112 2.33 5.18 -4.72
N LEU A 113 2.98 5.16 -5.88
CA LEU A 113 2.62 4.29 -7.00
C LEU A 113 3.72 3.25 -7.16
N TYR A 114 3.34 1.99 -7.31
CA TYR A 114 4.24 0.91 -7.72
C TYR A 114 3.70 0.24 -8.98
N PHE A 115 4.51 0.27 -10.03
CA PHE A 115 4.24 -0.42 -11.29
C PHE A 115 4.78 -1.84 -11.18
N VAL A 116 3.88 -2.81 -11.04
CA VAL A 116 4.23 -4.23 -11.14
C VAL A 116 4.52 -4.48 -12.61
N ARG A 117 5.77 -4.78 -12.92
CA ARG A 117 6.25 -5.05 -14.28
C ARG A 117 6.24 -6.55 -14.51
N LYS A 118 6.06 -6.95 -15.76
CA LYS A 118 6.28 -8.33 -16.20
C LYS A 118 7.66 -8.82 -15.79
N ASP A 119 7.76 -10.10 -15.47
CA ASP A 119 9.03 -10.69 -14.98
C ASP A 119 10.19 -10.43 -15.96
N GLY A 120 11.33 -10.02 -15.40
CA GLY A 120 12.53 -9.64 -16.14
C GLY A 120 12.56 -8.20 -16.69
N GLU A 121 11.46 -7.44 -16.64
CA GLU A 121 11.42 -6.06 -17.15
C GLU A 121 11.90 -5.02 -16.11
N THR A 122 12.68 -4.04 -16.57
CA THR A 122 13.31 -3.01 -15.70
C THR A 122 13.11 -1.58 -16.17
N PHE A 123 12.09 -1.30 -16.99
CA PHE A 123 11.81 0.07 -17.46
C PHE A 123 11.20 0.95 -16.37
N GLU A 124 11.33 2.27 -16.53
CA GLU A 124 10.70 3.27 -15.67
C GLU A 124 9.51 3.91 -16.36
N VAL A 125 8.48 4.25 -15.57
CA VAL A 125 7.22 4.82 -16.02
C VAL A 125 7.17 6.31 -15.66
N PRO A 126 7.22 7.22 -16.64
CA PRO A 126 6.94 8.63 -16.44
C PRO A 126 5.43 8.85 -16.31
N VAL A 127 4.99 9.29 -15.14
CA VAL A 127 3.62 9.71 -14.88
C VAL A 127 3.50 11.18 -15.27
N GLY A 128 2.58 11.47 -16.19
CA GLY A 128 2.28 12.84 -16.62
C GLY A 128 1.74 13.66 -15.45
N HIS A 129 0.80 13.09 -14.70
CA HIS A 129 0.43 13.57 -13.37
C HIS A 129 -0.29 12.52 -12.53
N LEU A 130 -0.11 12.63 -11.22
CA LEU A 130 -1.10 12.16 -10.25
C LEU A 130 -1.70 13.42 -9.60
N HIS A 131 -2.99 13.63 -9.81
CA HIS A 131 -3.72 14.74 -9.25
C HIS A 131 -4.70 14.29 -8.19
N PHE A 132 -4.86 15.11 -7.15
CA PHE A 132 -5.80 14.87 -6.05
C PHE A 132 -6.63 16.13 -5.78
N THR A 133 -7.94 15.95 -5.69
CA THR A 133 -8.90 16.96 -5.23
C THR A 133 -9.59 16.44 -3.98
N GLU A 134 -9.25 17.02 -2.82
CA GLU A 134 -9.85 16.67 -1.53
C GLU A 134 -11.37 16.87 -1.58
N GLN A 135 -12.13 15.97 -0.95
CA GLN A 135 -13.59 16.06 -0.89
C GLN A 135 -14.02 17.42 -0.30
N ASN A 136 -14.87 18.16 -1.02
CA ASN A 136 -15.28 19.53 -0.71
C ASN A 136 -14.14 20.58 -0.71
N GLY A 137 -12.94 20.21 -1.16
CA GLY A 137 -11.80 21.10 -1.32
C GLY A 137 -11.91 21.94 -2.59
N ILE A 138 -11.23 23.10 -2.58
CA ILE A 138 -11.11 23.97 -3.75
C ILE A 138 -9.65 23.91 -4.20
N GLY A 139 -9.40 23.13 -5.26
CA GLY A 139 -8.09 23.06 -5.90
C GLY A 139 -7.55 21.65 -6.07
N LYS A 140 -6.78 21.51 -7.15
CA LYS A 140 -6.12 20.27 -7.55
C LYS A 140 -4.67 20.30 -7.05
N LEU A 141 -4.27 19.25 -6.34
CA LEU A 141 -2.92 19.04 -5.83
C LEU A 141 -2.22 17.98 -6.67
N GLY A 142 -0.88 17.97 -6.65
CA GLY A 142 -0.09 16.96 -7.34
C GLY A 142 0.56 17.45 -8.63
N GLY A 143 1.00 16.49 -9.44
CA GLY A 143 1.70 16.73 -10.69
C GLY A 143 2.47 15.52 -11.18
N GLY A 144 3.31 15.73 -12.19
CA GLY A 144 4.13 14.68 -12.81
C GLY A 144 5.23 14.16 -11.90
N ALA A 145 5.65 12.92 -12.15
CA ALA A 145 6.73 12.24 -11.45
C ALA A 145 7.27 11.08 -12.30
N GLN A 146 8.47 10.63 -12.00
CA GLN A 146 9.10 9.51 -12.71
C GLN A 146 9.47 8.40 -11.73
N SER A 147 9.15 7.16 -12.10
CA SER A 147 9.49 6.02 -11.25
C SER A 147 11.01 5.78 -11.20
N ILE A 148 11.44 5.20 -10.09
CA ILE A 148 12.76 4.62 -9.89
C ILE A 148 12.52 3.23 -9.32
N ASP A 149 13.02 2.21 -10.00
CA ASP A 149 12.72 0.79 -9.76
C ASP A 149 11.21 0.51 -9.77
N GLY A 150 10.50 1.14 -10.72
CA GLY A 150 9.04 1.01 -10.84
C GLY A 150 8.25 1.67 -9.71
N ILE A 151 8.89 2.42 -8.82
CA ILE A 151 8.23 3.07 -7.67
C ILE A 151 8.31 4.58 -7.77
N ILE A 152 7.19 5.26 -7.56
CA ILE A 152 7.12 6.71 -7.30
C ILE A 152 6.61 6.90 -5.89
N SER A 153 7.34 7.60 -5.02
CA SER A 153 6.90 7.77 -3.64
C SER A 153 7.35 9.07 -3.00
N THR A 154 6.48 9.67 -2.19
CA THR A 154 6.85 10.81 -1.34
C THR A 154 7.87 10.45 -0.27
N ARG A 155 8.11 9.15 0.01
CA ARG A 155 9.19 8.67 0.89
C ARG A 155 10.55 8.57 0.21
N ARG A 156 10.58 8.44 -1.13
CA ARG A 156 11.81 8.22 -1.92
C ARG A 156 12.34 9.50 -2.59
N GLY A 157 11.62 10.62 -2.47
CA GLY A 157 12.03 11.91 -3.02
C GLY A 157 11.79 12.08 -4.53
N ASN A 158 11.36 11.05 -5.26
CA ASN A 158 11.03 11.13 -6.68
C ASN A 158 9.57 11.53 -6.97
N ALA A 159 8.86 12.01 -5.94
CA ALA A 159 7.47 12.46 -6.00
C ALA A 159 7.28 13.85 -5.38
N GLY A 160 8.20 14.78 -5.63
CA GLY A 160 8.20 16.11 -5.00
C GLY A 160 6.92 16.92 -5.26
N SER A 161 6.30 16.75 -6.43
CA SER A 161 5.03 17.39 -6.79
C SER A 161 3.83 16.92 -5.95
N TRP A 162 3.94 15.77 -5.27
CA TRP A 162 2.85 15.18 -4.48
C TRP A 162 2.89 15.60 -3.00
N LEU A 163 3.95 16.30 -2.56
CA LEU A 163 4.12 16.69 -1.15
C LEU A 163 2.99 17.57 -0.62
N ALA A 164 2.32 18.34 -1.49
CA ALA A 164 1.17 19.17 -1.10
C ALA A 164 -0.07 18.35 -0.70
N MET A 165 -0.13 17.06 -1.05
CA MET A 165 -1.21 16.15 -0.63
C MET A 165 -1.07 15.70 0.83
N LEU A 166 0.14 15.77 1.39
CA LEU A 166 0.40 15.30 2.75
C LEU A 166 -0.35 16.16 3.77
N GLY A 167 -0.96 15.52 4.76
CA GLY A 167 -1.80 16.18 5.76
C GLY A 167 -3.20 16.56 5.27
N LYS A 168 -3.60 16.18 4.06
CA LYS A 168 -5.00 16.24 3.61
C LYS A 168 -5.77 14.99 4.03
N SER A 169 -7.10 15.10 4.07
CA SER A 169 -7.96 13.91 4.08
C SER A 169 -7.67 13.06 2.83
N PRO A 170 -7.63 11.72 2.91
CA PRO A 170 -7.45 10.89 1.73
C PRO A 170 -8.69 10.83 0.82
N PHE A 171 -9.85 11.31 1.30
CA PHE A 171 -11.11 11.21 0.59
C PHE A 171 -11.23 12.27 -0.49
N GLY A 172 -11.70 11.88 -1.66
CA GLY A 172 -11.90 12.75 -2.82
C GLY A 172 -11.50 12.09 -4.14
N GLU A 173 -11.43 12.92 -5.17
CA GLU A 173 -11.15 12.48 -6.54
C GLU A 173 -9.64 12.44 -6.80
N TRP A 174 -9.19 11.35 -7.40
CA TRP A 174 -7.83 11.16 -7.89
C TRP A 174 -7.86 10.99 -9.42
N GLU A 175 -6.86 11.56 -10.08
CA GLU A 175 -6.68 11.43 -11.53
C GLU A 175 -5.23 11.04 -11.81
N LEU A 176 -5.04 9.85 -12.38
CA LEU A 176 -3.74 9.36 -12.84
C LEU A 176 -3.70 9.49 -14.37
N ALA A 177 -2.69 10.21 -14.87
CA ALA A 177 -2.48 10.35 -16.31
C ALA A 177 -1.04 10.12 -16.71
N PHE A 178 -0.87 9.54 -17.90
CA PHE A 178 0.41 9.34 -18.55
C PHE A 178 0.51 10.23 -19.79
N SER A 179 1.73 10.56 -20.19
CA SER A 179 1.93 11.31 -21.43
C SER A 179 1.66 10.42 -22.64
N ASP A 180 0.67 10.80 -23.46
CA ASP A 180 0.32 10.10 -24.71
C ASP A 180 0.64 10.92 -25.98
N ALA A 181 1.39 12.01 -25.83
CA ALA A 181 1.68 12.90 -26.96
C ALA A 181 2.61 12.20 -27.99
N PRO A 182 2.22 12.14 -29.28
CA PRO A 182 3.03 11.52 -30.33
C PRO A 182 4.43 12.14 -30.41
N GLY A 183 5.48 11.32 -30.30
CA GLY A 183 6.87 11.74 -30.45
C GLY A 183 7.49 12.51 -29.28
N VAL A 184 6.83 12.58 -28.11
CA VAL A 184 7.26 13.46 -27.00
C VAL A 184 8.06 12.73 -25.92
N ILE A 185 7.70 11.48 -25.56
CA ILE A 185 8.44 10.68 -24.59
C ILE A 185 8.56 9.25 -25.10
N VAL A 186 9.77 8.92 -25.54
CA VAL A 186 10.17 7.54 -25.85
C VAL A 186 11.03 7.08 -24.69
N LEU A 187 10.61 5.98 -24.05
CA LEU A 187 11.36 5.33 -22.99
C LEU A 187 12.71 4.86 -23.53
N PRO A 188 13.72 4.61 -22.69
CA PRO A 188 15.04 4.15 -23.15
C PRO A 188 15.01 2.89 -24.02
N ASN A 189 13.95 2.07 -23.92
CA ASN A 189 13.73 0.87 -24.73
C ASN A 189 12.99 1.13 -26.06
N GLY A 190 12.71 2.38 -26.41
CA GLY A 190 12.03 2.75 -27.65
C GLY A 190 10.50 2.77 -27.57
N LEU A 191 9.91 2.41 -26.43
CA LEU A 191 8.46 2.33 -26.26
C LEU A 191 7.86 3.63 -25.72
N ARG A 192 6.59 3.89 -26.04
CA ARG A 192 5.75 4.87 -25.34
C ARG A 192 5.07 4.22 -24.14
N VAL A 193 4.60 5.02 -23.19
CA VAL A 193 3.90 4.48 -22.01
C VAL A 193 2.67 3.67 -22.41
N ARG A 194 1.89 4.12 -23.40
CA ARG A 194 0.73 3.38 -23.92
C ARG A 194 1.09 1.97 -24.39
N GLU A 195 2.25 1.82 -25.03
CA GLU A 195 2.72 0.55 -25.57
C GLU A 195 3.11 -0.42 -24.44
N LEU A 196 3.45 0.08 -23.25
CA LEU A 196 3.68 -0.77 -22.07
C LEU A 196 2.38 -1.45 -21.59
N PHE A 197 1.23 -0.78 -21.74
CA PHE A 197 -0.07 -1.36 -21.42
C PHE A 197 -0.56 -2.27 -22.55
N GLU A 198 -0.51 -1.80 -23.81
CA GLU A 198 -0.92 -2.58 -24.99
C GLU A 198 -0.14 -3.91 -25.12
N GLN A 199 1.14 -3.95 -24.71
CA GLN A 199 1.97 -5.15 -24.72
C GLN A 199 1.95 -5.95 -23.40
N GLU A 200 1.09 -5.56 -22.45
CA GLU A 200 0.96 -6.20 -21.13
C GLU A 200 2.32 -6.29 -20.37
N LEU A 201 3.16 -5.27 -20.52
CA LEU A 201 4.45 -5.17 -19.81
C LEU A 201 4.29 -4.60 -18.40
N ILE A 202 3.23 -3.84 -18.15
CA ILE A 202 2.76 -3.49 -16.81
C ILE A 202 1.65 -4.48 -16.44
N GLU A 203 1.88 -5.24 -15.38
CA GLU A 203 0.93 -6.23 -14.88
C GLU A 203 0.00 -5.65 -13.82
N ASP A 204 0.39 -4.61 -13.08
CA ASP A 204 -0.52 -3.93 -12.16
C ASP A 204 0.03 -2.55 -11.78
N ILE A 205 -0.83 -1.69 -11.24
CA ILE A 205 -0.43 -0.47 -10.55
C ILE A 205 -0.97 -0.56 -9.13
N LEU A 206 -0.08 -0.61 -8.15
CA LEU A 206 -0.46 -0.45 -6.75
C LEU A 206 -0.41 1.03 -6.39
N PHE A 207 -1.56 1.60 -6.08
CA PHE A 207 -1.67 2.90 -5.45
C PHE A 207 -1.77 2.73 -3.94
N VAL A 208 -0.80 3.27 -3.21
CA VAL A 208 -0.71 3.10 -1.76
C VAL A 208 -0.78 4.45 -1.07
N VAL A 209 -1.75 4.57 -0.17
CA VAL A 209 -1.88 5.70 0.74
C VAL A 209 -1.44 5.24 2.12
N THR A 210 -0.33 5.79 2.61
CA THR A 210 -0.03 5.74 4.05
C THR A 210 -0.86 6.81 4.72
N PHE A 211 -1.65 6.42 5.71
CA PHE A 211 -2.51 7.34 6.44
C PHE A 211 -2.25 7.24 7.94
N LYS A 212 -2.52 8.35 8.63
CA LYS A 212 -2.67 8.39 10.09
C LYS A 212 -4.09 8.73 10.45
N GLY A 213 -4.52 8.30 11.62
CA GLY A 213 -5.80 8.67 12.23
C GLY A 213 -5.72 8.61 13.74
N ALA A 214 -6.83 8.94 14.39
CA ALA A 214 -7.02 8.77 15.83
C ALA A 214 -7.99 7.61 16.09
N THR A 215 -7.70 6.70 17.01
CA THR A 215 -8.71 5.76 17.51
C THR A 215 -9.63 6.47 18.50
N PRO A 216 -10.86 5.96 18.72
CA PRO A 216 -11.70 6.42 19.83
C PRO A 216 -10.97 6.36 21.16
N GLU A 217 -11.46 7.14 22.13
CA GLU A 217 -10.98 7.05 23.51
C GLU A 217 -11.09 5.61 24.01
N TRP A 218 -10.04 5.15 24.70
CA TRP A 218 -10.05 3.83 25.32
C TRP A 218 -11.13 3.77 26.42
N PRO A 219 -11.86 2.65 26.54
CA PRO A 219 -12.85 2.49 27.59
C PRO A 219 -12.20 2.61 28.97
N THR A 220 -12.74 3.50 29.81
CA THR A 220 -12.40 3.65 31.23
C THR A 220 -12.90 2.48 32.05
#